data_AF-A0A5C3N606-F1
#
_entry.id   AF-A0A5C3N606-F1
#
_cell.length_a   1.000
_cell.length_b   1.000
_cell.length_c   1.000
_cell.angle_alpha   90.00
_cell.angle_beta   90.00
_cell.angle_gamma   90.00
#
_symmetry.space_group_name_H-M   'P 1'
#
loop_
_entity.id
_entity.type
_entity.pdbx_description
1 polymer ?
#
loop_
_entity_poly.entity_id
_entity_poly.type
_entity_poly.pdbx_seq_one_letter_code
_entity_poly.pdbx_strand_id
1 'polypeptide(L)'
;MVFPVTCSSVGDIIAVASLALKIAQILSHSTGASYEYQCLIEELRLLGQTLQHTHAVGQLLPLNVDVMNSLRSQVAQCKDLMDKFMARIEGYRKRLGGDVSGFSATWRKIGWGLFKTEEVTDLRSKLSTHRTMLVLFLTIGNTTGISSLIDYASEARQHHQSIQIKLAEIYTALRQLPPTIGHSLANSIYFVDALGSRMMLPIQLVSSWDKFETILKFHFQDRVGRWHVERDQYVIISDTGSGVIDSATWADSIKAVSTLRPIEL
;
A
#
# COMPACT_ATOMS: atom_id res chain seq x y z
N MET A 1 10.86 12.42 1.60
CA MET A 1 12.32 12.56 1.44
C MET A 1 12.85 11.16 1.12
N VAL A 2 13.16 10.90 -0.15
CA VAL A 2 13.60 9.58 -0.62
C VAL A 2 15.13 9.59 -0.54
N PHE A 3 15.71 8.76 0.32
CA PHE A 3 17.16 8.65 0.38
C PHE A 3 17.66 8.04 -0.93
N PRO A 4 18.62 8.67 -1.62
CA PRO A 4 19.20 8.09 -2.81
C PRO A 4 19.93 6.82 -2.39
N VAL A 5 19.58 5.70 -3.02
CA VAL A 5 20.30 4.43 -2.90
C VAL A 5 21.77 4.70 -3.19
N THR A 6 22.61 4.63 -2.16
CA THR A 6 24.04 4.90 -2.28
C THR A 6 24.68 3.85 -3.19
N CYS A 7 25.06 4.27 -4.40
CA CYS A 7 25.71 3.48 -5.44
C CYS A 7 27.08 2.88 -5.08
N SER A 8 27.54 2.91 -3.82
CA SER A 8 28.84 2.34 -3.43
C SER A 8 28.83 0.81 -3.36
N SER A 9 27.74 0.19 -2.91
CA SER A 9 27.69 -1.27 -2.69
C SER A 9 27.43 -2.09 -3.95
N VAL A 10 26.73 -1.51 -4.93
CA VAL A 10 26.27 -2.21 -6.13
C VAL A 10 27.40 -2.41 -7.13
N GLY A 11 28.18 -1.36 -7.37
CA GLY A 11 29.36 -1.43 -8.24
C GLY A 11 30.40 -2.41 -7.72
N ASP A 12 30.56 -2.47 -6.39
CA ASP A 12 31.53 -3.37 -5.76
C ASP A 12 31.19 -4.85 -5.96
N ILE A 13 29.92 -5.26 -5.82
CA ILE A 13 29.53 -6.67 -6.01
C ILE A 13 29.77 -7.12 -7.45
N ILE A 14 29.40 -6.29 -8.44
CA ILE A 14 29.60 -6.60 -9.85
C ILE A 14 31.10 -6.64 -10.19
N ALA A 15 31.89 -5.71 -9.65
CA ALA A 15 33.34 -5.72 -9.83
C ALA A 15 33.96 -7.01 -9.28
N VAL A 16 33.55 -7.45 -8.09
CA VAL A 16 34.02 -8.70 -7.46
C VAL A 16 33.58 -9.93 -8.26
N ALA A 17 32.35 -9.95 -8.79
CA ALA A 17 31.89 -11.02 -9.68
C ALA A 17 32.71 -11.09 -10.98
N SER A 18 33.01 -9.93 -11.59
CA SER A 18 33.82 -9.85 -12.80
C SER A 18 35.27 -10.31 -12.56
N LEU A 19 35.82 -10.01 -11.38
CA LEU A 19 37.14 -10.47 -10.95
C LEU A 19 37.17 -12.00 -10.85
N ALA A 20 36.17 -12.60 -10.19
CA ALA A 20 36.06 -14.06 -10.05
C ALA A 20 36.04 -14.76 -11.43
N LEU A 21 35.23 -14.25 -12.36
CA LEU A 21 35.12 -14.79 -13.71
C LEU A 21 36.41 -14.60 -14.51
N LYS A 22 37.10 -13.46 -14.36
CA LYS A 22 38.40 -13.21 -14.99
C LYS A 22 39.48 -14.17 -14.49
N ILE A 23 39.54 -14.43 -13.19
CA ILE A 23 40.45 -15.43 -12.60
C ILE A 23 40.14 -16.81 -13.19
N ALA A 24 38.86 -17.20 -13.19
CA ALA A 24 38.43 -18.48 -13.76
C ALA A 24 38.82 -18.62 -15.25
N GLN A 25 38.68 -17.55 -16.03
CA GLN A 25 39.09 -17.53 -17.44
C GLN A 25 40.60 -17.73 -17.59
N ILE A 26 41.42 -16.96 -16.86
CA ILE A 26 42.89 -17.06 -16.87
C ILE A 26 43.33 -18.49 -16.56
N LEU A 27 42.71 -19.13 -15.56
CA LEU A 27 43.00 -20.51 -15.17
C LEU A 27 42.46 -21.55 -16.17
N SER A 28 41.36 -21.26 -16.88
CA SER A 28 40.73 -22.21 -17.82
C SER A 28 41.40 -22.30 -19.18
N HIS A 29 42.08 -21.24 -19.64
CA HIS A 29 42.81 -21.24 -20.91
C HIS A 29 44.05 -22.16 -20.90
N SER A 30 44.44 -22.68 -19.74
CA SER A 30 45.46 -23.73 -19.64
C SER A 30 44.85 -25.13 -19.79
N THR A 31 45.07 -25.76 -20.94
CA THR A 31 44.78 -27.18 -21.15
C THR A 31 45.65 -28.05 -20.22
N GLY A 32 45.06 -29.05 -19.56
CA GLY A 32 45.77 -29.99 -18.69
C GLY A 32 45.78 -29.66 -17.18
N ALA A 33 44.83 -28.87 -16.69
CA ALA A 33 44.66 -28.57 -15.26
C ALA A 33 44.49 -29.84 -14.41
N SER A 34 45.16 -29.90 -13.24
CA SER A 34 44.89 -30.96 -12.25
C SER A 34 43.45 -30.85 -11.74
N TYR A 35 42.92 -31.95 -11.21
CA TYR A 35 41.55 -32.01 -10.69
C TYR A 35 41.24 -30.89 -9.68
N GLU A 36 42.17 -30.59 -8.78
CA GLU A 36 42.01 -29.58 -7.73
C GLU A 36 41.88 -28.17 -8.31
N TYR A 37 42.64 -27.87 -9.35
CA TYR A 37 42.51 -26.61 -10.07
C TYR A 37 41.22 -26.53 -10.89
N GLN A 38 40.77 -27.63 -11.50
CA GLN A 38 39.46 -27.66 -12.18
C GLN A 38 38.34 -27.36 -11.18
N CYS A 39 38.39 -27.94 -9.98
CA CYS A 39 37.43 -27.63 -8.93
C CYS A 39 37.50 -26.16 -8.48
N LEU A 40 38.70 -25.56 -8.38
CA LEU A 40 38.84 -24.14 -8.05
C LEU A 40 38.23 -23.25 -9.14
N ILE A 41 38.48 -23.56 -10.42
CA ILE A 41 37.90 -22.82 -11.55
C ILE A 41 36.38 -22.87 -11.48
N GLU A 42 35.82 -24.05 -11.22
CA GLU A 42 34.37 -24.20 -11.09
C GLU A 42 33.83 -23.41 -9.89
N GLU A 43 34.48 -23.49 -8.73
CA GLU A 43 34.07 -22.72 -7.55
C GLU A 43 34.11 -21.20 -7.81
N LEU A 44 35.12 -20.69 -8.53
CA LEU A 44 35.20 -19.28 -8.92
C LEU A 44 34.06 -18.86 -9.86
N ARG A 45 33.65 -19.73 -10.79
CA ARG A 45 32.49 -19.48 -11.65
C ARG A 45 31.19 -19.46 -10.85
N LEU A 46 30.99 -20.45 -9.98
CA LEU A 46 29.83 -20.53 -9.10
C LEU A 46 29.74 -19.32 -8.17
N LEU A 47 30.87 -18.86 -7.62
CA LEU A 47 30.94 -17.65 -6.82
C LEU A 47 30.57 -16.40 -7.64
N GLY A 48 31.12 -16.26 -8.85
CA GLY A 48 30.80 -15.15 -9.75
C GLY A 48 29.30 -15.07 -10.06
N GLN A 49 28.66 -16.19 -10.40
CA GLN A 49 27.22 -16.27 -10.63
C GLN A 49 26.43 -15.94 -9.36
N THR A 50 26.84 -16.47 -8.20
CA THR A 50 26.19 -16.21 -6.91
C THR A 50 26.23 -14.71 -6.57
N LEU A 51 27.35 -14.03 -6.81
CA LEU A 51 27.49 -12.60 -6.58
C LEU A 51 26.59 -11.77 -7.52
N GLN A 52 26.44 -12.18 -8.78
CA GLN A 52 25.50 -11.54 -9.71
C GLN A 52 24.05 -11.70 -9.24
N HIS A 53 23.66 -12.89 -8.77
CA HIS A 53 22.34 -13.10 -8.19
C HIS A 53 22.13 -12.31 -6.90
N THR A 54 23.16 -12.22 -6.04
CA THR A 54 23.15 -11.40 -4.82
C THR A 54 22.81 -9.95 -5.15
N HIS A 55 23.43 -9.41 -6.21
CA HIS A 55 23.17 -8.06 -6.68
C HIS A 55 21.73 -7.88 -7.17
N ALA A 56 21.24 -8.78 -8.03
CA ALA A 56 19.88 -8.69 -8.56
C ALA A 56 18.82 -8.75 -7.46
N VAL A 57 18.98 -9.67 -6.49
CA VAL A 57 18.06 -9.79 -5.34
C VAL A 57 18.09 -8.54 -4.47
N GLY A 58 19.28 -7.99 -4.21
CA GLY A 58 19.41 -6.76 -3.41
C GLY A 58 18.80 -5.51 -4.05
N GLN A 59 18.49 -5.53 -5.36
CA GLN A 59 17.76 -4.45 -6.02
C GLN A 59 16.24 -4.63 -5.98
N LEU A 60 15.78 -5.88 -6.00
CA LEU A 60 14.36 -6.21 -6.10
C LEU A 60 13.66 -6.27 -4.75
N LEU A 61 14.37 -6.67 -3.69
CA LEU A 61 13.79 -6.85 -2.36
C LEU A 61 14.42 -5.92 -1.32
N PRO A 62 13.61 -5.31 -0.44
CA PRO A 62 14.11 -4.62 0.74
C PRO A 62 14.64 -5.65 1.74
N LEU A 63 15.95 -5.90 1.67
CA LEU A 63 16.64 -6.75 2.65
C LEU A 63 16.82 -6.00 3.98
N ASN A 64 16.75 -6.72 5.09
CA ASN A 64 17.06 -6.16 6.40
C ASN A 64 18.50 -5.62 6.43
N VAL A 65 18.71 -4.48 7.10
CA VAL A 65 20.01 -3.82 7.29
C VAL A 65 21.08 -4.78 7.81
N ASP A 66 20.74 -5.68 8.74
CA ASP A 66 21.69 -6.65 9.30
C ASP A 66 22.14 -7.69 8.27
N VAL A 67 21.20 -8.16 7.44
CA VAL A 67 21.47 -9.09 6.33
C VAL A 67 22.33 -8.39 5.27
N MET A 68 22.03 -7.13 4.95
CA MET A 68 22.82 -6.34 4.01
C MET A 68 24.26 -6.12 4.50
N ASN A 69 24.45 -5.81 5.78
CA ASN A 69 25.78 -5.65 6.38
C ASN A 69 26.57 -6.95 6.36
N SER A 70 25.91 -8.07 6.66
CA SER A 70 26.52 -9.41 6.61
C SER A 70 26.91 -9.79 5.18
N LEU A 71 26.03 -9.57 4.20
CA LEU A 71 26.34 -9.77 2.78
C LEU A 71 27.53 -8.93 2.33
N ARG A 72 27.57 -7.64 2.69
CA ARG A 72 28.68 -6.75 2.35
C ARG A 72 30.00 -7.26 2.92
N SER A 73 30.01 -7.71 4.18
CA SER A 73 31.19 -8.29 4.81
C SER A 73 31.69 -9.55 4.08
N GLN A 74 30.78 -10.43 3.66
CA GLN A 74 31.14 -11.64 2.91
C GLN A 74 31.67 -11.32 1.50
N VAL A 75 31.06 -10.35 0.80
CA VAL A 75 31.55 -9.87 -0.50
C VAL A 75 32.96 -9.29 -0.37
N ALA A 76 33.22 -8.51 0.69
CA ALA A 76 34.54 -7.94 0.95
C ALA A 76 35.60 -9.01 1.23
N GLN A 77 35.25 -10.07 1.96
CA GLN A 77 36.14 -11.20 2.22
C GLN A 77 36.44 -12.00 0.94
N CYS A 78 35.44 -12.25 0.09
CA CYS A 78 35.65 -12.85 -1.23
C CYS A 78 36.60 -12.00 -2.08
N LYS A 79 36.41 -10.67 -2.07
CA LYS A 79 37.27 -9.73 -2.80
C LYS A 79 38.71 -9.81 -2.31
N ASP A 80 38.95 -9.73 -1.01
CA ASP A 80 40.30 -9.79 -0.42
C ASP A 80 41.03 -11.10 -0.76
N LEU A 81 40.34 -12.24 -0.68
CA LEU A 81 40.91 -13.54 -1.07
C LEU A 81 41.29 -13.57 -2.56
N MET A 82 40.41 -13.06 -3.43
CA MET A 82 40.65 -13.01 -4.87
C MET A 82 41.74 -12.01 -5.26
N ASP A 83 41.80 -10.84 -4.62
CA ASP A 83 42.84 -9.83 -4.84
C ASP A 83 44.21 -10.36 -4.42
N LYS A 84 44.32 -11.03 -3.25
CA LYS A 84 45.56 -11.69 -2.80
C LYS A 84 46.02 -12.76 -3.78
N PHE A 85 45.09 -13.56 -4.30
CA PHE A 85 45.40 -14.58 -5.28
C PHE A 85 45.86 -13.98 -6.61
N MET A 86 45.17 -12.95 -7.11
CA MET A 86 45.55 -12.23 -8.33
C MET A 86 46.89 -11.50 -8.20
N ALA A 87 47.18 -10.89 -7.05
CA ALA A 87 48.46 -10.26 -6.79
C ALA A 87 49.62 -11.27 -6.84
N ARG A 88 49.42 -12.50 -6.35
CA ARG A 88 50.41 -13.58 -6.51
C ARG A 88 50.59 -13.93 -7.99
N ILE A 89 49.50 -14.17 -8.73
CA ILE A 89 49.56 -14.47 -10.17
C ILE A 89 50.35 -13.39 -10.93
N GLU A 90 50.04 -12.12 -10.66
CA GLU A 90 50.66 -10.97 -11.33
C GLU A 90 52.13 -10.77 -10.92
N GLY A 91 52.45 -10.96 -9.64
CA GLY A 91 53.82 -10.92 -9.14
C GLY A 91 54.72 -11.95 -9.84
N TYR A 92 54.18 -13.13 -10.14
CA TYR A 92 54.88 -14.14 -10.92
C TYR A 92 55.00 -13.77 -12.40
N ARG A 93 53.95 -13.21 -12.99
CA ARG A 93 53.99 -12.68 -14.37
C ARG A 93 55.14 -11.68 -14.53
N LYS A 94 55.29 -10.75 -13.59
CA LYS A 94 56.35 -9.73 -13.61
C LYS A 94 57.75 -10.33 -13.49
N ARG A 95 57.93 -11.39 -12.69
CA ARG A 95 59.21 -12.09 -12.51
C ARG A 95 59.63 -12.94 -13.71
N LEU A 96 58.67 -13.38 -14.52
CA LEU A 96 58.92 -14.22 -15.70
C LEU A 96 59.17 -13.43 -16.99
N GLY A 97 59.12 -12.09 -16.96
CA GLY A 97 59.57 -11.23 -18.05
C GLY A 97 58.78 -11.34 -19.38
N GLY A 98 57.56 -11.88 -19.37
CA GLY A 98 56.80 -12.20 -20.57
C GLY A 98 55.76 -11.15 -20.98
N ASP A 99 55.77 -10.81 -22.27
CA ASP A 99 54.70 -10.09 -22.97
C ASP A 99 53.35 -10.83 -22.88
N VAL A 100 52.25 -10.06 -22.90
CA VAL A 100 50.87 -10.50 -22.63
C VAL A 100 50.40 -11.58 -23.62
N SER A 101 51.00 -11.64 -24.81
CA SER A 101 50.71 -12.61 -25.87
C SER A 101 51.25 -14.03 -25.60
N GLY A 102 52.36 -14.17 -24.86
CA GLY A 102 53.01 -15.45 -24.58
C GLY A 102 52.62 -16.10 -23.25
N PHE A 103 52.00 -15.33 -22.33
CA PHE A 103 51.71 -15.78 -20.96
C PHE A 103 50.72 -16.95 -20.90
N SER A 104 49.75 -17.05 -21.81
CA SER A 104 48.81 -18.20 -21.88
C SER A 104 49.53 -19.53 -22.10
N ALA A 105 50.60 -19.54 -22.89
CA ALA A 105 51.42 -20.73 -23.14
C ALA A 105 52.40 -21.00 -21.99
N THR A 106 52.91 -19.97 -21.34
CA THR A 106 53.84 -20.06 -20.20
C THR A 106 53.13 -20.47 -18.89
N TRP A 107 51.91 -19.96 -18.66
CA TRP A 107 51.05 -20.35 -17.53
C TRP A 107 50.69 -21.85 -17.59
N ARG A 108 50.55 -22.39 -18.81
CA ARG A 108 50.29 -23.81 -19.10
C ARG A 108 51.27 -24.78 -18.44
N LYS A 109 52.53 -24.38 -18.22
CA LYS A 109 53.58 -25.22 -17.60
C LYS A 109 53.94 -24.80 -16.17
N ILE A 110 53.87 -23.51 -15.87
CA ILE A 110 54.39 -22.96 -14.62
C ILE A 110 53.28 -22.79 -13.59
N GLY A 111 52.05 -22.41 -14.00
CA GLY A 111 50.95 -22.12 -13.08
C GLY A 111 50.56 -23.29 -12.19
N TRP A 112 50.50 -24.50 -12.76
CA TRP A 112 50.07 -25.72 -12.03
C TRP A 112 51.08 -26.23 -10.99
N GLY A 113 52.38 -26.00 -11.22
CA GLY A 113 53.44 -26.43 -10.30
C GLY A 113 53.78 -25.39 -9.23
N LEU A 114 53.26 -24.17 -9.35
CA LEU A 114 53.67 -23.02 -8.54
C LEU A 114 52.88 -22.87 -7.25
N PHE A 115 51.58 -23.15 -7.29
CA PHE A 115 50.79 -23.28 -6.08
C PHE A 115 50.74 -24.75 -5.68
N LYS A 116 51.03 -25.01 -4.41
CA LYS A 116 50.87 -26.35 -3.87
C LYS A 116 49.39 -26.71 -3.97
N THR A 117 49.10 -27.98 -4.23
CA THR A 117 47.73 -28.51 -4.24
C THR A 117 46.97 -28.12 -2.97
N GLU A 118 47.66 -28.10 -1.83
CA GLU A 118 47.13 -27.64 -0.53
C GLU A 118 46.64 -26.18 -0.55
N GLU A 119 47.41 -25.24 -1.13
CA GLU A 119 47.03 -23.82 -1.22
C GLU A 119 45.78 -23.63 -2.11
N VAL A 120 45.70 -24.38 -3.21
CA VAL A 120 44.56 -24.38 -4.13
C VAL A 120 43.31 -24.91 -3.43
N THR A 121 43.46 -26.01 -2.67
CA THR A 121 42.35 -26.59 -1.91
C THR A 121 41.88 -25.71 -0.76
N ASP A 122 42.79 -25.03 -0.06
CA ASP A 122 42.47 -24.07 1.01
C ASP A 122 41.71 -22.86 0.46
N LEU A 123 42.20 -22.28 -0.65
CA LEU A 123 41.51 -21.18 -1.32
C LEU A 123 40.11 -21.60 -1.76
N ARG A 124 39.98 -22.77 -2.41
CA ARG A 124 38.68 -23.32 -2.83
C ARG A 124 37.74 -23.48 -1.63
N SER A 125 38.23 -24.04 -0.53
CA SER A 125 37.45 -24.24 0.70
C SER A 125 36.93 -22.93 1.30
N LYS A 126 37.80 -21.91 1.38
CA LYS A 126 37.42 -20.58 1.87
C LYS A 126 36.40 -19.90 0.97
N LEU A 127 36.61 -19.91 -0.35
CA LEU A 127 35.64 -19.37 -1.30
C LEU A 127 34.29 -20.08 -1.24
N SER A 128 34.30 -21.41 -1.12
CA SER A 128 33.09 -22.22 -0.96
C SER A 128 32.32 -21.91 0.32
N THR A 129 33.05 -21.67 1.42
CA THR A 129 32.46 -21.26 2.70
C THR A 129 31.79 -19.89 2.57
N HIS A 130 32.47 -18.90 2.01
CA HIS A 130 31.89 -17.57 1.80
C HIS A 130 30.71 -17.60 0.83
N ARG A 131 30.78 -18.40 -0.25
CA ARG A 131 29.65 -18.60 -1.17
C ARG A 131 28.45 -19.18 -0.44
N THR A 132 28.66 -20.19 0.41
CA THR A 132 27.59 -20.81 1.20
C THR A 132 26.96 -19.80 2.16
N MET A 133 27.76 -18.96 2.81
CA MET A 133 27.25 -17.88 3.67
C MET A 133 26.44 -16.84 2.89
N LEU A 134 26.90 -16.44 1.70
CA LEU A 134 26.14 -15.53 0.82
C LEU A 134 24.76 -16.09 0.47
N VAL A 135 24.69 -17.36 0.06
CA VAL A 135 23.43 -18.04 -0.26
C VAL A 135 22.52 -18.14 0.97
N LEU A 136 23.08 -18.44 2.15
CA LEU A 136 22.32 -18.51 3.40
C LEU A 136 21.69 -17.16 3.75
N PHE A 137 22.47 -16.08 3.73
CA PHE A 137 21.97 -14.74 4.04
C PHE A 137 20.91 -14.28 3.05
N LEU A 138 21.08 -14.57 1.75
CA LEU A 138 20.04 -14.31 0.76
C LEU A 138 18.77 -15.11 1.03
N THR A 139 18.90 -16.38 1.37
CA THR A 139 17.75 -17.25 1.66
C THR A 139 16.96 -16.73 2.88
N ILE A 140 17.65 -16.37 3.96
CA ILE A 140 17.04 -15.80 5.16
C ILE A 140 16.42 -14.43 4.88
N GLY A 141 17.11 -13.58 4.10
CA GLY A 141 16.58 -12.28 3.69
C GLY A 141 15.32 -12.40 2.84
N ASN A 142 15.28 -13.38 1.93
CA ASN A 142 14.12 -13.64 1.08
C ASN A 142 12.95 -14.21 1.88
N THR A 143 13.17 -15.14 2.82
CA THR A 143 12.08 -15.70 3.62
C THR A 143 11.47 -14.65 4.54
N THR A 144 12.27 -13.81 5.18
CA THR A 144 11.76 -12.70 6.01
C THR A 144 10.98 -11.67 5.20
N GLY A 145 11.49 -11.28 4.03
CA GLY A 145 10.77 -10.40 3.10
C GLY A 145 9.44 -11.01 2.64
N ILE A 146 9.44 -12.26 2.21
CA ILE A 146 8.24 -12.97 1.75
C ILE A 146 7.20 -13.10 2.87
N SER A 147 7.60 -13.45 4.09
CA SER A 147 6.68 -13.54 5.23
C SER A 147 5.96 -12.23 5.48
N SER A 148 6.69 -11.11 5.48
CA SER A 148 6.06 -9.79 5.67
C SER A 148 5.06 -9.42 4.57
N LEU A 149 5.30 -9.85 3.33
CA LEU A 149 4.35 -9.67 2.23
C LEU A 149 3.11 -10.54 2.38
N ILE A 150 3.27 -11.77 2.88
CA ILE A 150 2.16 -12.68 3.19
C ILE A 150 1.31 -12.08 4.31
N ASP A 151 1.93 -11.55 5.36
CA ASP A 151 1.24 -10.91 6.48
C ASP A 151 0.42 -9.70 5.99
N TYR A 152 1.03 -8.81 5.21
CA TYR A 152 0.33 -7.66 4.62
C TYR A 152 -0.85 -8.08 3.72
N ALA A 153 -0.64 -9.09 2.87
CA ALA A 153 -1.70 -9.61 2.01
C ALA A 153 -2.85 -10.24 2.83
N SER A 154 -2.53 -10.85 3.97
CA SER A 154 -3.52 -11.42 4.89
C SER A 154 -4.35 -10.33 5.57
N GLU A 155 -3.72 -9.26 6.05
CA GLU A 155 -4.38 -8.11 6.68
C GLU A 155 -5.29 -7.40 5.67
N ALA A 156 -4.79 -7.14 4.46
CA ALA A 156 -5.59 -6.52 3.39
C ALA A 156 -6.84 -7.37 3.05
N ARG A 157 -6.69 -8.70 3.00
CA ARG A 157 -7.82 -9.62 2.78
C ARG A 157 -8.83 -9.55 3.92
N GLN A 158 -8.37 -9.52 5.17
CA GLN A 158 -9.24 -9.41 6.34
C GLN A 158 -10.00 -8.07 6.37
N HIS A 159 -9.33 -6.97 6.05
CA HIS A 159 -9.98 -5.67 5.93
C HIS A 159 -11.03 -5.65 4.83
N HIS A 160 -10.72 -6.24 3.66
CA HIS A 160 -11.69 -6.36 2.58
C HIS A 160 -12.93 -7.15 3.01
N GLN A 161 -12.75 -8.30 3.68
CA GLN A 161 -13.87 -9.10 4.21
C GLN A 161 -14.70 -8.32 5.23
N SER A 162 -14.06 -7.59 6.15
CA SER A 162 -14.76 -6.77 7.14
C SER A 162 -15.59 -5.66 6.48
N ILE A 163 -15.04 -5.00 5.45
CA ILE A 163 -15.77 -3.99 4.66
C ILE A 163 -16.99 -4.62 3.99
N GLN A 164 -16.83 -5.78 3.35
CA GLN A 164 -17.94 -6.47 2.68
C GLN A 164 -19.07 -6.82 3.65
N ILE A 165 -18.72 -7.34 4.84
CA ILE A 165 -19.70 -7.65 5.89
C ILE A 165 -20.44 -6.38 6.34
N LYS A 166 -19.71 -5.30 6.68
CA LYS A 166 -20.32 -4.03 7.09
C LYS A 166 -21.20 -3.41 6.01
N LEU A 167 -20.79 -3.50 4.74
CA LEU A 167 -21.61 -3.02 3.64
C LEU A 167 -22.90 -3.83 3.52
N ALA A 168 -22.84 -5.16 3.63
CA ALA A 168 -24.03 -6.01 3.62
C ALA A 168 -24.99 -5.67 4.78
N GLU A 169 -24.46 -5.41 5.97
CA GLU A 169 -25.24 -4.95 7.12
C GLU A 169 -25.91 -3.58 6.85
N ILE A 170 -25.17 -2.61 6.30
CA ILE A 170 -25.71 -1.29 5.92
C ILE A 170 -26.82 -1.44 4.88
N TYR A 171 -26.60 -2.22 3.81
CA TYR A 171 -27.62 -2.46 2.79
C TYR A 171 -28.88 -3.08 3.38
N THR A 172 -28.72 -4.01 4.33
CA THR A 172 -29.84 -4.64 5.03
C THR A 172 -30.58 -3.60 5.88
N ALA A 173 -29.88 -2.77 6.65
CA ALA A 173 -30.47 -1.71 7.45
C ALA A 173 -31.21 -0.68 6.60
N LEU A 174 -30.60 -0.21 5.50
CA LEU A 174 -31.20 0.71 4.54
C LEU A 174 -32.49 0.15 3.93
N ARG A 175 -32.56 -1.16 3.69
CA ARG A 175 -33.77 -1.81 3.16
C ARG A 175 -34.91 -1.89 4.19
N GLN A 176 -34.60 -1.88 5.48
CA GLN A 176 -35.58 -1.87 6.56
C GLN A 176 -36.04 -0.46 6.94
N LEU A 177 -35.39 0.59 6.43
CA LEU A 177 -35.84 1.96 6.64
C LEU A 177 -37.14 2.23 5.85
N PRO A 178 -38.14 2.90 6.46
CA PRO A 178 -39.34 3.31 5.75
C PRO A 178 -38.99 4.21 4.55
N PRO A 179 -39.68 4.06 3.40
CA PRO A 179 -39.38 4.78 2.16
C PRO A 179 -39.53 6.31 2.23
N THR A 180 -40.10 6.85 3.31
CA THR A 180 -40.28 8.29 3.50
C THR A 180 -40.26 8.65 4.98
N ILE A 181 -39.19 9.35 5.40
CA ILE A 181 -39.19 10.26 6.58
C ILE A 181 -39.57 11.68 6.08
N GLY A 182 -40.25 11.76 4.94
CA GLY A 182 -40.70 13.01 4.32
C GLY A 182 -42.14 13.32 4.69
N HIS A 183 -42.41 14.60 4.90
CA HIS A 183 -43.76 15.14 4.93
C HIS A 183 -44.32 15.12 3.50
N SER A 184 -45.33 14.30 3.26
CA SER A 184 -46.05 14.21 1.98
C SER A 184 -47.52 14.58 2.21
N LEU A 185 -48.29 14.73 1.14
CA LEU A 185 -49.75 14.96 1.23
C LEU A 185 -50.48 13.87 2.03
N ALA A 186 -49.87 12.69 2.24
CA ALA A 186 -50.44 11.62 3.05
C ALA A 186 -50.34 11.85 4.57
N ASN A 187 -49.44 12.74 5.04
CA ASN A 187 -49.19 12.96 6.47
C ASN A 187 -49.06 14.45 6.85
N SER A 188 -49.39 15.37 5.94
CA SER A 188 -49.21 16.82 6.13
C SER A 188 -50.29 17.62 5.40
N ILE A 189 -50.58 18.83 5.90
CA ILE A 189 -51.52 19.78 5.32
C ILE A 189 -50.79 20.98 4.72
N TYR A 190 -51.40 21.63 3.73
CA TYR A 190 -50.93 22.93 3.26
C TYR A 190 -51.69 24.05 3.95
N PHE A 191 -50.95 24.92 4.63
CA PHE A 191 -51.44 26.16 5.19
C PHE A 191 -50.99 27.32 4.28
N VAL A 192 -51.91 28.21 3.92
CA VAL A 192 -51.60 29.43 3.18
C VAL A 192 -51.93 30.61 4.07
N ASP A 193 -50.94 31.46 4.30
CA ASP A 193 -51.12 32.65 5.13
C ASP A 193 -51.73 33.82 4.34
N ALA A 194 -52.04 34.92 5.03
CA ALA A 194 -52.68 36.09 4.44
C ALA A 194 -51.80 36.87 3.46
N LEU A 195 -50.50 36.57 3.47
CA LEU A 195 -49.53 37.14 2.56
C LEU A 195 -49.30 36.20 1.35
N GLY A 196 -50.06 35.11 1.24
CA GLY A 196 -49.94 34.11 0.18
C GLY A 196 -48.80 33.11 0.38
N SER A 197 -48.11 33.13 1.52
CA SER A 197 -47.03 32.20 1.82
C SER A 197 -47.60 30.81 2.09
N ARG A 198 -47.12 29.81 1.35
CA ARG A 198 -47.53 28.41 1.51
C ARG A 198 -46.55 27.69 2.43
N MET A 199 -47.06 27.01 3.45
CA MET A 199 -46.29 26.17 4.37
C MET A 199 -46.90 24.77 4.41
N MET A 200 -46.05 23.75 4.43
CA MET A 200 -46.48 22.36 4.66
C MET A 200 -46.34 22.05 6.15
N LEU A 201 -47.45 21.69 6.79
CA LEU A 201 -47.53 21.40 8.22
C LEU A 201 -47.82 19.91 8.45
N PRO A 202 -46.94 19.17 9.15
CA PRO A 202 -47.18 17.79 9.53
C PRO A 202 -48.45 17.65 10.36
N ILE A 203 -49.28 16.65 10.07
CA ILE A 203 -50.58 16.43 10.75
C ILE A 203 -50.42 16.27 12.27
N GLN A 204 -49.28 15.75 12.75
CA GLN A 204 -48.96 15.59 14.16
C GLN A 204 -48.75 16.93 14.89
N LEU A 205 -48.24 17.93 14.17
CA LEU A 205 -48.00 19.28 14.71
C LEU A 205 -49.28 20.11 14.75
N VAL A 206 -50.28 19.75 13.96
CA VAL A 206 -51.58 20.42 13.91
C VAL A 206 -52.71 19.55 14.46
N SER A 207 -52.38 18.52 15.24
CA SER A 207 -53.35 17.53 15.72
C SER A 207 -54.48 18.11 16.60
N SER A 208 -54.27 19.29 17.15
CA SER A 208 -55.24 20.04 17.95
C SER A 208 -55.17 21.53 17.61
N TRP A 209 -56.25 22.25 17.88
CA TRP A 209 -56.34 23.68 17.60
C TRP A 209 -55.23 24.47 18.32
N ASP A 210 -55.05 24.20 19.61
CA ASP A 210 -54.02 24.84 20.45
C ASP A 210 -52.59 24.73 19.90
N LYS A 211 -52.23 23.56 19.35
CA LYS A 211 -50.92 23.36 18.72
C LYS A 211 -50.79 24.14 17.42
N PHE A 212 -51.84 24.13 16.60
CA PHE A 212 -51.87 24.92 15.37
C PHE A 212 -51.77 26.43 15.68
N GLU A 213 -52.52 26.91 16.67
CA GLU A 213 -52.52 28.31 17.09
C GLU A 213 -51.14 28.74 17.60
N THR A 214 -50.45 27.87 18.34
CA THR A 214 -49.06 28.10 18.77
C THR A 214 -48.13 28.26 17.57
N ILE A 215 -48.26 27.39 16.55
CA ILE A 215 -47.47 27.47 15.32
C ILE A 215 -47.82 28.75 14.53
N LEU A 216 -49.09 29.12 14.48
CA LEU A 216 -49.55 30.32 13.80
C LEU A 216 -49.01 31.59 14.46
N LYS A 217 -49.10 31.69 15.80
CA LYS A 217 -48.55 32.80 16.58
C LYS A 217 -47.04 32.92 16.39
N PHE A 218 -46.32 31.79 16.37
CA PHE A 218 -44.89 31.76 16.09
C PHE A 218 -44.57 32.21 14.65
N HIS A 219 -45.32 31.72 13.65
CA HIS A 219 -45.11 32.07 12.24
C HIS A 219 -45.27 33.58 11.97
N PHE A 220 -46.19 34.24 12.67
CA PHE A 220 -46.45 35.67 12.55
C PHE A 220 -45.66 36.56 13.52
N GLN A 221 -44.79 36.01 14.38
CA GLN A 221 -44.08 36.76 15.42
C GLN A 221 -43.25 37.94 14.87
N ASP A 222 -42.66 37.79 13.69
CA ASP A 222 -41.85 38.83 13.01
C ASP A 222 -42.44 39.21 11.64
N ARG A 223 -43.75 39.01 11.45
CA ARG A 223 -44.44 39.30 10.17
C ARG A 223 -45.56 40.32 10.33
N VAL A 224 -45.91 40.96 9.21
CA VAL A 224 -47.10 41.80 9.10
C VAL A 224 -48.34 40.95 9.41
N GLY A 225 -49.23 41.44 10.27
CA GLY A 225 -50.40 40.70 10.75
C GLY A 225 -50.25 40.06 12.13
N ARG A 226 -49.06 40.14 12.76
CA ARG A 226 -48.82 39.65 14.14
C ARG A 226 -49.91 40.03 15.13
N TRP A 227 -50.26 41.32 15.17
CA TRP A 227 -51.21 41.86 16.14
C TRP A 227 -52.64 41.36 15.94
N HIS A 228 -53.01 40.96 14.72
CA HIS A 228 -54.28 40.30 14.45
C HIS A 228 -54.27 38.86 14.94
N VAL A 229 -53.17 38.14 14.70
CA VAL A 229 -53.00 36.74 15.13
C VAL A 229 -52.91 36.61 16.65
N GLU A 230 -52.23 37.53 17.34
CA GLU A 230 -52.13 37.53 18.81
C GLU A 230 -53.46 37.85 19.51
N ARG A 231 -54.37 38.56 18.83
CA ARG A 231 -55.70 38.94 19.34
C ARG A 231 -56.82 38.02 18.85
N ASP A 232 -56.46 36.90 18.23
CA ASP A 232 -57.39 35.94 17.63
C ASP A 232 -58.36 36.57 16.61
N GLN A 233 -57.90 37.62 15.92
CA GLN A 233 -58.63 38.34 14.87
C GLN A 233 -58.28 37.79 13.49
N TYR A 234 -58.52 36.50 13.28
CA TYR A 234 -58.31 35.84 11.99
C TYR A 234 -59.37 34.77 11.77
N VAL A 235 -59.51 34.34 10.52
CA VAL A 235 -60.45 33.29 10.13
C VAL A 235 -59.70 32.26 9.29
N ILE A 236 -59.97 31.00 9.57
CA ILE A 236 -59.45 29.86 8.83
C ILE A 236 -60.54 29.32 7.92
N ILE A 237 -60.25 29.16 6.63
CA ILE A 237 -61.23 28.70 5.63
C ILE A 237 -60.66 27.52 4.87
N SER A 238 -61.44 26.44 4.72
CA SER A 238 -61.10 25.30 3.84
C SER A 238 -61.20 25.63 2.35
N ASP A 239 -60.28 25.14 1.52
CA ASP A 239 -60.31 25.28 0.04
C ASP A 239 -61.45 24.46 -0.57
N THR A 240 -61.99 23.49 0.16
CA THR A 240 -63.13 22.67 -0.28
C THR A 240 -64.47 23.40 -0.23
N GLY A 241 -64.49 24.70 0.12
CA GLY A 241 -65.64 25.59 -0.13
C GLY A 241 -66.77 25.51 0.90
N SER A 242 -66.55 24.89 2.07
CA SER A 242 -67.56 24.81 3.12
C SER A 242 -67.04 25.26 4.48
N GLY A 243 -67.34 26.51 4.82
CA GLY A 243 -67.36 26.99 6.21
C GLY A 243 -66.04 27.51 6.77
N VAL A 244 -66.19 28.46 7.70
CA VAL A 244 -65.13 28.87 8.63
C VAL A 244 -64.83 27.69 9.55
N ILE A 245 -63.55 27.31 9.64
CA ILE A 245 -63.11 26.26 10.56
C ILE A 245 -62.82 26.91 11.91
N ASP A 246 -63.44 26.38 12.95
CA ASP A 246 -63.26 26.79 14.34
C ASP A 246 -62.55 25.71 15.16
N SER A 247 -62.21 26.02 16.41
CA SER A 247 -61.58 25.06 17.32
C SER A 247 -62.40 23.79 17.55
N ALA A 248 -63.73 23.84 17.37
CA ALA A 248 -64.62 22.69 17.59
C ALA A 248 -64.62 21.71 16.40
N THR A 249 -64.49 22.23 15.18
CA THR A 249 -64.52 21.47 13.92
C THR A 249 -63.13 21.14 13.37
N TRP A 250 -62.07 21.61 14.03
CA TRP A 250 -60.67 21.43 13.63
C TRP A 250 -60.26 19.98 13.41
N ALA A 251 -60.55 19.10 14.38
CA ALA A 251 -60.13 17.69 14.33
C ALA A 251 -60.76 16.89 13.18
N ASP A 252 -61.95 17.29 12.74
CA ASP A 252 -62.68 16.67 11.63
C ASP A 252 -62.25 17.25 10.28
N SER A 253 -61.94 18.55 10.24
CA SER A 253 -61.52 19.27 9.04
C SER A 253 -60.12 18.85 8.57
N ILE A 254 -59.21 18.50 9.49
CA ILE A 254 -57.84 18.07 9.18
C ILE A 254 -57.76 16.69 8.52
N LYS A 255 -58.79 15.84 8.69
CA LYS A 255 -58.86 14.52 8.02
C LYS A 255 -59.30 14.63 6.56
N ALA A 256 -59.87 15.77 6.16
CA ALA A 256 -60.36 16.07 4.82
C ALA A 256 -59.59 17.28 4.24
N VAL A 257 -58.28 17.14 4.05
CA VAL A 257 -57.43 18.28 3.64
C VAL A 257 -57.69 18.69 2.20
N SER A 258 -57.84 19.98 1.97
CA SER A 258 -57.11 20.71 0.93
C SER A 258 -57.14 22.18 1.33
N THR A 259 -55.97 22.78 1.56
CA THR A 259 -55.66 24.22 1.58
C THR A 259 -56.50 25.14 2.49
N LEU A 260 -55.83 26.01 3.27
CA LEU A 260 -56.52 27.03 4.07
C LEU A 260 -56.22 28.42 3.51
N ARG A 261 -57.23 29.24 3.21
CA ARG A 261 -57.06 30.65 2.81
C ARG A 261 -57.63 31.59 3.87
N PRO A 262 -56.99 32.73 4.17
CA PRO A 262 -57.58 33.76 5.00
C PRO A 262 -58.39 34.77 4.19
N ILE A 263 -59.27 35.49 4.89
CA ILE A 263 -60.15 36.54 4.35
C ILE A 263 -59.31 37.76 3.95
N GLU A 264 -59.56 38.27 2.74
CA GLU A 264 -59.04 39.55 2.26
C GLU A 264 -59.59 40.69 3.13
N LEU A 265 -58.69 41.54 3.64
CA LEU A 265 -59.03 42.80 4.34
C LEU A 265 -59.72 43.78 3.41
#